data_AF-G8T922-F1
#
_entry.id   AF-G8T922-F1
#
_cell.length_a   1.000
_cell.length_b   1.000
_cell.length_c   1.000
_cell.angle_alpha   90.00
_cell.angle_beta   90.00
_cell.angle_gamma   90.00
#
_symmetry.space_group_name_H-M   'P 1'
#
loop_
_entity.id
_entity.type
_entity.pdbx_description
1 polymer ?
#
loop_
_entity_poly.entity_id
_entity_poly.type
_entity_poly.pdbx_seq_one_letter_code
_entity_poly.pdbx_strand_id
1 'polypeptide(L)'
;MNEIKEHIKQLFDRIPRRHTSDNVKEMYSILDSYEDLLKDIEGDTRFEQQVVPFFEVLNPIRATIKKSNDNKASKKAKDMLFDEGSSALKDTIEELLQLVGPGQPSK
;
A
#
# COMPACT_ATOMS: atom_id res chain seq x y z
N MET A 1 -14.01 3.30 -13.23
CA MET A 1 -12.88 4.25 -13.00
C MET A 1 -13.10 5.18 -11.82
N ASN A 2 -14.30 5.75 -11.61
CA ASN A 2 -14.56 6.56 -10.41
C ASN A 2 -14.55 5.70 -9.13
N GLU A 3 -15.11 4.49 -9.20
CA GLU A 3 -15.11 3.51 -8.09
C GLU A 3 -13.69 3.06 -7.71
N ILE A 4 -12.84 2.75 -8.69
CA ILE A 4 -11.42 2.43 -8.45
C ILE A 4 -10.73 3.57 -7.69
N LYS A 5 -10.93 4.83 -8.10
CA LYS A 5 -10.36 5.99 -7.39
C LYS A 5 -10.86 6.12 -5.96
N GLU A 6 -12.14 5.86 -5.73
CA GLU A 6 -12.72 5.87 -4.39
C GLU A 6 -12.12 4.76 -3.53
N HIS A 7 -11.93 3.55 -4.07
CA HIS A 7 -11.28 2.44 -3.37
C HIS A 7 -9.82 2.77 -3.02
N ILE A 8 -9.04 3.33 -3.95
CA ILE A 8 -7.65 3.76 -3.68
C ILE A 8 -7.62 4.79 -2.53
N LYS A 9 -8.52 5.78 -2.55
CA LYS A 9 -8.62 6.79 -1.47
C LYS A 9 -9.02 6.16 -0.13
N GLN A 10 -9.98 5.24 -0.14
CA GLN A 10 -10.38 4.53 1.07
C GLN A 10 -9.22 3.74 1.68
N LEU A 11 -8.40 3.07 0.85
CA LEU A 11 -7.21 2.37 1.32
C LEU A 11 -6.20 3.35 1.92
N PHE A 12 -5.94 4.47 1.26
CA PHE A 12 -5.05 5.52 1.74
C PHE A 12 -5.46 6.06 3.12
N ASP A 13 -6.75 6.39 3.28
CA ASP A 13 -7.28 6.96 4.52
C ASP A 13 -7.32 5.96 5.69
N ARG A 14 -7.37 4.65 5.37
CA ARG A 14 -7.34 3.57 6.36
C ARG A 14 -5.96 3.32 6.95
N ILE A 15 -4.87 3.79 6.33
CA ILE A 15 -3.51 3.48 6.80
C ILE A 15 -3.30 4.00 8.24
N PRO A 16 -3.09 3.11 9.21
CA PRO A 16 -2.88 3.48 10.61
C PRO A 16 -1.57 4.23 10.82
N ARG A 17 -1.59 5.22 11.72
CA ARG A 17 -0.41 6.06 12.07
C ARG A 17 0.36 5.62 13.31
N ARG A 18 -0.07 4.55 13.98
CA ARG A 18 0.52 4.09 15.25
C ARG A 18 0.77 2.60 15.20
N HIS A 19 1.91 2.18 15.72
CA HIS A 19 2.22 0.77 15.85
C HIS A 19 1.47 0.13 17.04
N THR A 20 0.49 -0.71 16.73
CA THR A 20 -0.24 -1.57 17.68
C THR A 20 -0.52 -2.91 17.01
N SER A 21 -0.78 -3.97 17.79
CA SER A 21 -1.08 -5.29 17.22
C SER A 21 -2.31 -5.29 16.31
N ASP A 22 -3.33 -4.50 16.62
CA ASP A 22 -4.52 -4.39 15.76
C ASP A 22 -4.23 -3.59 14.49
N ASN A 23 -3.40 -2.55 14.58
CA ASN A 23 -2.99 -1.80 13.40
C ASN A 23 -2.07 -2.64 12.49
N VAL A 24 -1.25 -3.54 13.04
CA VAL A 24 -0.47 -4.50 12.23
C VAL A 24 -1.40 -5.44 11.46
N LYS A 25 -2.50 -5.91 12.07
CA LYS A 25 -3.52 -6.72 11.36
C LYS A 25 -4.22 -5.90 10.29
N GLU A 26 -4.60 -4.66 10.59
CA GLU A 26 -5.22 -3.75 9.63
C GLU A 26 -4.30 -3.51 8.43
N MET A 27 -3.00 -3.33 8.65
CA MET A 27 -2.03 -3.21 7.56
C MET A 27 -2.04 -4.42 6.62
N TYR A 28 -2.17 -5.65 7.15
CA TYR A 28 -2.31 -6.84 6.29
C TYR A 28 -3.61 -6.82 5.51
N SER A 29 -4.74 -6.43 6.12
CA SER A 29 -6.01 -6.28 5.42
C SER A 29 -5.92 -5.24 4.29
N ILE A 30 -5.26 -4.10 4.53
CA ILE A 30 -5.05 -3.06 3.52
C ILE A 30 -4.16 -3.59 2.39
N LEU A 31 -3.07 -4.29 2.70
CA LEU A 31 -2.17 -4.87 1.70
C LEU A 31 -2.88 -5.90 0.81
N ASP A 32 -3.74 -6.75 1.39
CA ASP A 32 -4.53 -7.72 0.63
C ASP A 32 -5.55 -7.02 -0.27
N SER A 33 -6.30 -6.05 0.26
CA SER A 33 -7.25 -5.26 -0.54
C SER A 33 -6.56 -4.42 -1.62
N TYR A 34 -5.36 -3.94 -1.35
CA TYR A 34 -4.57 -3.19 -2.32
C TYR A 34 -4.07 -4.10 -3.45
N GLU A 35 -3.59 -5.30 -3.13
CA GLU A 35 -3.21 -6.30 -4.13
C GLU A 35 -4.38 -6.70 -5.04
N ASP A 36 -5.56 -6.92 -4.46
CA ASP A 36 -6.77 -7.25 -5.24
C ASP A 36 -7.17 -6.09 -6.16
N LEU A 37 -7.06 -4.84 -5.67
CA LEU A 37 -7.29 -3.66 -6.49
C LEU A 37 -6.28 -3.52 -7.63
N LEU A 38 -5.01 -3.86 -7.41
CA LEU A 38 -4.00 -3.88 -8.46
C LEU A 38 -4.35 -4.92 -9.55
N LYS A 39 -4.86 -6.11 -9.17
CA LYS A 39 -5.32 -7.13 -10.13
C LYS A 39 -6.49 -6.62 -10.97
N ASP A 40 -7.43 -5.91 -10.35
CA ASP A 40 -8.57 -5.30 -11.06
C ASP A 40 -8.10 -4.25 -12.08
N ILE A 41 -7.07 -3.47 -11.75
CA ILE A 41 -6.50 -2.44 -12.65
C ILE A 41 -5.65 -3.09 -13.74
N GLU A 42 -4.88 -4.14 -13.42
CA GLU A 42 -4.09 -4.91 -14.40
C GLU A 42 -4.96 -5.52 -15.49
N GLY A 43 -6.21 -5.91 -15.17
CA GLY A 43 -7.20 -6.38 -16.15
C GLY A 43 -7.58 -5.36 -17.23
N ASP A 44 -7.23 -4.08 -17.05
CA ASP A 44 -7.34 -3.05 -18.07
C ASP A 44 -6.01 -2.91 -18.84
N THR A 45 -6.04 -3.24 -20.13
CA THR A 45 -4.85 -3.22 -21.01
C THR A 45 -4.15 -1.87 -21.09
N ARG A 46 -4.80 -0.77 -20.69
CA ARG A 46 -4.18 0.56 -20.60
C ARG A 46 -3.15 0.65 -19.47
N PHE A 47 -3.31 -0.15 -18.42
CA PHE A 47 -2.53 -0.06 -17.19
C PHE A 47 -1.72 -1.33 -16.89
N GLU A 48 -1.95 -2.44 -17.58
CA GLU A 48 -1.26 -3.73 -17.40
C GLU A 48 0.24 -3.58 -17.10
N GLN A 49 1.01 -2.97 -18.01
CA GLN A 49 2.47 -2.79 -17.80
C GLN A 49 2.83 -1.75 -16.72
N GLN A 50 1.96 -0.77 -16.52
CA GLN A 50 2.19 0.31 -15.55
C GLN A 50 1.94 -0.14 -14.11
N VAL A 51 1.12 -1.18 -13.93
CA VAL A 51 0.76 -1.75 -12.61
C VAL A 51 1.83 -2.70 -12.06
N VAL A 52 2.62 -3.34 -12.93
CA VAL A 52 3.63 -4.34 -12.53
C VAL A 52 4.55 -3.87 -11.37
N PRO A 53 5.14 -2.65 -11.39
CA PRO A 53 6.01 -2.19 -10.32
C PRO A 53 5.31 -2.11 -8.95
N PHE A 54 4.00 -1.87 -8.92
CA PHE A 54 3.22 -1.80 -7.68
C PHE A 54 3.08 -3.17 -7.02
N PHE A 55 3.07 -4.26 -7.77
CA PHE A 55 3.11 -5.62 -7.20
C PHE A 55 4.47 -5.96 -6.59
N GLU A 56 5.57 -5.52 -7.23
CA GLU A 56 6.93 -5.83 -6.77
C GLU A 56 7.23 -5.25 -5.38
N VAL A 57 6.67 -4.07 -5.07
CA VAL A 57 6.88 -3.38 -3.79
C VAL A 57 6.02 -3.92 -2.64
N LEU A 58 4.95 -4.67 -2.91
CA LEU A 58 4.09 -5.26 -1.86
C LEU A 58 4.87 -6.20 -0.94
N ASN A 59 5.73 -7.05 -1.50
CA ASN A 59 6.47 -8.05 -0.74
C ASN A 59 7.48 -7.42 0.24
N PRO A 60 8.33 -6.45 -0.19
CA PRO A 60 9.13 -5.66 0.72
C PRO A 60 8.32 -4.99 1.84
N ILE A 61 7.19 -4.36 1.53
CA ILE A 61 6.33 -3.68 2.51
C ILE A 61 5.76 -4.69 3.53
N ARG A 62 5.20 -5.81 3.05
CA ARG A 62 4.71 -6.91 3.91
C ARG A 62 5.81 -7.43 4.83
N ALA A 63 7.03 -7.57 4.33
CA ALA A 63 8.17 -8.02 5.12
C ALA A 63 8.56 -7.00 6.21
N THR A 64 8.54 -5.70 5.89
CA THR A 64 8.81 -4.62 6.86
C THR A 64 7.75 -4.57 7.96
N ILE A 65 6.46 -4.65 7.61
CA ILE A 65 5.36 -4.74 8.57
C ILE A 65 5.44 -6.03 9.41
N LYS A 66 5.89 -7.14 8.83
CA LYS A 66 6.11 -8.37 9.61
C LYS A 66 7.22 -8.19 10.64
N LYS A 67 8.32 -7.53 10.27
CA LYS A 67 9.45 -7.26 11.17
C LYS A 67 9.08 -6.30 12.29
N SER A 68 8.16 -5.35 12.06
CA SER A 68 7.68 -4.45 13.13
C SER A 68 6.97 -5.20 14.26
N ASN A 69 6.51 -6.44 14.03
CA ASN A 69 5.91 -7.27 15.07
C ASN A 69 6.86 -8.32 15.68
N ASP A 70 8.17 -8.30 15.38
CA ASP A 70 9.12 -9.30 15.90
C ASP A 70 9.31 -9.18 17.42
N ASN A 71 9.04 -10.25 18.18
CA ASN A 71 9.16 -10.25 19.64
C ASN A 71 10.57 -9.96 20.17
N LYS A 72 11.61 -10.08 19.34
CA LYS A 72 13.01 -9.79 19.69
C LYS A 72 13.40 -8.34 19.43
N ALA A 73 12.59 -7.58 18.68
CA ALA A 73 12.86 -6.17 18.39
C ALA A 73 12.46 -5.27 19.58
N SER A 74 13.24 -4.23 19.82
CA SER A 74 12.90 -3.19 20.80
C SER A 74 11.65 -2.43 20.35
N LYS A 75 10.89 -1.85 21.30
CA LYS A 75 9.72 -1.01 20.97
C LYS A 75 10.04 0.06 19.93
N LYS A 76 11.15 0.77 20.11
CA LYS A 76 11.61 1.80 19.16
C LYS A 76 11.85 1.23 17.76
N ALA A 77 12.50 0.07 17.66
CA ALA A 77 12.75 -0.58 16.37
C ALA A 77 11.44 -1.00 15.68
N LYS A 78 10.50 -1.54 16.45
CA LYS A 78 9.17 -1.89 15.96
C LYS A 78 8.42 -0.68 15.40
N ASP A 79 8.37 0.40 16.18
CA ASP A 79 7.68 1.63 15.79
C ASP A 79 8.29 2.21 14.50
N MET A 80 9.64 2.27 14.40
CA MET A 80 10.33 2.72 13.18
C MET A 80 10.01 1.85 11.96
N LEU A 81 10.04 0.53 12.10
CA LEU A 81 9.72 -0.39 11.00
C LEU A 81 8.25 -0.28 10.57
N PHE A 82 7.35 -0.08 11.54
CA PHE A 82 5.94 0.11 11.23
C PHE A 82 5.71 1.42 10.47
N ASP A 83 6.33 2.51 10.92
CA ASP A 83 6.26 3.83 10.28
C ASP A 83 6.85 3.77 8.85
N GLU A 84 7.97 3.05 8.66
CA GLU A 84 8.58 2.81 7.35
C GLU A 84 7.63 2.05 6.41
N GLY A 85 7.10 0.90 6.85
CA GLY A 85 6.21 0.09 6.02
C GLY A 85 4.89 0.78 5.70
N SER A 86 4.31 1.53 6.66
CA SER A 86 3.06 2.27 6.43
C SER A 86 3.26 3.49 5.53
N SER A 87 4.40 4.18 5.64
CA SER A 87 4.76 5.29 4.74
C SER A 87 4.99 4.78 3.32
N ALA A 88 5.76 3.70 3.15
CA ALA A 88 5.99 3.08 1.85
C ALA A 88 4.67 2.62 1.19
N LEU A 89 3.75 2.01 1.95
CA LEU A 89 2.42 1.66 1.42
C LEU A 89 1.66 2.91 0.96
N LYS A 90 1.67 3.96 1.77
CA LYS A 90 0.99 5.21 1.48
C LYS A 90 1.50 5.86 0.19
N ASP A 91 2.82 5.90 0.01
CA ASP A 91 3.47 6.45 -1.18
C ASP A 91 3.04 5.67 -2.44
N THR A 92 3.04 4.33 -2.38
CA THR A 92 2.62 3.50 -3.52
C THR A 92 1.14 3.68 -3.87
N ILE A 93 0.26 3.81 -2.88
CA ILE A 93 -1.17 4.06 -3.10
C ILE A 93 -1.41 5.46 -3.71
N GLU A 94 -0.62 6.47 -3.29
CA GLU A 94 -0.68 7.81 -3.86
C GLU A 94 -0.20 7.83 -5.32
N GLU A 95 0.89 7.13 -5.63
CA GLU A 95 1.39 6.95 -6.99
C GLU A 95 0.35 6.24 -7.89
N LEU A 96 -0.29 5.19 -7.39
CA LEU A 96 -1.37 4.51 -8.12
C LEU A 96 -2.55 5.46 -8.37
N LEU A 97 -2.93 6.28 -7.37
CA LEU A 97 -3.99 7.27 -7.53
C LEU A 97 -3.67 8.28 -8.63
N GLN A 98 -2.41 8.70 -8.75
CA GLN A 98 -1.94 9.58 -9.82
C GLN A 98 -2.02 8.89 -11.19
N LEU A 99 -1.60 7.63 -11.26
CA LEU A 99 -1.66 6.82 -12.48
C LEU A 99 -3.09 6.70 -13.03
N VAL A 100 -4.06 6.42 -12.16
CA VAL A 100 -5.47 6.27 -12.59
C VAL A 100 -6.24 7.60 -12.64
N GLY A 101 -5.67 8.67 -12.07
CA GLY A 101 -6.22 10.03 -11.97
C GLY A 101 -6.39 10.74 -13.32
N PRO A 102 -7.10 11.89 -13.39
CA PRO A 102 -7.25 12.67 -14.63
C PRO A 102 -5.98 13.45 -15.01
N GLY A 103 -4.80 12.85 -14.90
CA GLY A 103 -3.55 13.59 -15.04
C GLY A 103 -2.32 12.73 -15.29
N GLN A 104 -2.20 12.20 -16.50
CA GLN A 104 -0.89 12.15 -17.13
C GLN A 104 -0.80 13.43 -18.00
N PRO A 105 -0.16 14.52 -17.55
CA PRO A 105 0.36 15.48 -18.50
C PRO A 105 1.48 14.74 -19.25
N SER A 106 1.16 14.25 -20.43
CA SER A 106 2.12 13.88 -21.45
C SER A 106 3.16 15.00 -21.55
N LYS A 107 4.38 14.72 -21.09
CA LYS A 107 5.56 15.52 -21.44
C LYS A 107 5.96 15.20 -22.87
#